data_AF-A0A482VVS5-F1
#
_entry.id   AF-A0A482VVS5-F1
#
_cell.length_a   1.000
_cell.length_b   1.000
_cell.length_c   1.000
_cell.angle_alpha   90.00
_cell.angle_beta   90.00
_cell.angle_gamma   90.00
#
_symmetry.space_group_name_H-M   'P 1'
#
loop_
_entity.id
_entity.type
_entity.pdbx_description
1 polymer ?
#
loop_
_entity_poly.entity_id
_entity_poly.type
_entity_poly.pdbx_seq_one_letter_code
_entity_poly.pdbx_strand_id
1 'polypeptide(L)' 'MAFGAGKDTIDVAYDVQGLSVYLDFIHMMCYDYHGAWDQKTGANAPLTSSDVLNVEFTINLM' A
#
# COMPACT_ATOMS: atom_id res chain seq x y z
N MET A 1 -8.94 -10.09 4.99
CA MET A 1 -9.24 -8.88 4.20
C MET A 1 -7.93 -8.39 3.59
N ALA A 2 -7.95 -7.94 2.33
CA ALA A 2 -6.76 -7.42 1.66
C ALA A 2 -6.89 -5.90 1.50
N PHE A 3 -5.84 -5.17 1.80
CA PHE A 3 -5.81 -3.70 1.83
C PHE A 3 -4.97 -3.19 0.66
N GLY A 4 -5.45 -2.16 -0.03
CA GLY A 4 -4.70 -1.52 -1.11
C GLY A 4 -3.49 -0.76 -0.56
N ALA A 5 -2.36 -0.82 -1.26
CA ALA A 5 -1.10 -0.19 -0.84
C ALA A 5 -0.97 1.31 -1.18
N GLY A 6 -1.92 1.86 -1.94
CA GLY A 6 -1.91 3.27 -2.33
C GLY A 6 -2.27 4.17 -1.16
N LYS A 7 -1.45 5.20 -0.91
CA LYS A 7 -1.64 6.18 0.18
C LYS A 7 -3.06 6.76 0.19
N ASP A 8 -3.54 7.23 -0.95
CA ASP A 8 -4.85 7.87 -1.06
C ASP A 8 -6.00 6.90 -0.74
N THR A 9 -5.83 5.62 -1.09
CA THR A 9 -6.78 4.57 -0.74
C THR A 9 -6.76 4.31 0.75
N ILE A 10 -5.58 4.26 1.37
CA ILE A 10 -5.44 3.98 2.80
C ILE A 10 -6.08 5.09 3.64
N ASP A 11 -5.75 6.34 3.35
CA ASP A 11 -6.23 7.50 4.12
C ASP A 11 -7.76 7.68 4.05
N VAL A 12 -8.38 7.32 2.93
CA VAL A 12 -9.83 7.55 2.72
C VAL A 12 -10.67 6.31 3.05
N ALA A 13 -10.16 5.11 2.75
CA ALA A 13 -10.97 3.89 2.82
C ALA A 13 -10.83 3.11 4.13
N TYR A 14 -9.75 3.30 4.89
CA TYR A 14 -9.43 2.43 6.02
C TYR A 14 -9.15 3.21 7.31
N ASP A 15 -10.02 3.03 8.31
CA ASP A 15 -9.67 3.33 9.71
C ASP A 15 -8.85 2.17 10.27
N VAL A 16 -7.54 2.21 10.05
CA VAL A 16 -6.59 1.16 10.46
C VAL A 16 -6.68 0.92 11.97
N GLN A 17 -6.80 1.98 12.76
CA GLN A 17 -6.81 1.90 14.21
C GLN A 17 -8.10 1.24 14.72
N GLY A 18 -9.26 1.62 14.17
CA GLY A 18 -10.54 0.99 14.48
C GLY A 18 -10.62 -0.47 14.02
N LEU A 19 -10.08 -0.78 12.84
CA LEU A 19 -10.08 -2.15 12.29
C LEU A 19 -9.12 -3.10 13.02
N SER A 20 -8.02 -2.58 13.57
CA SER A 20 -7.03 -3.37 14.32
C SER A 20 -7.61 -4.11 15.53
N VAL A 21 -8.71 -3.61 16.10
CA VAL A 21 -9.39 -4.23 17.25
C VAL A 21 -10.14 -5.51 16.86
N TYR A 22 -10.53 -5.63 15.59
CA TYR A 22 -11.38 -6.72 15.10
C TYR A 22 -10.64 -7.74 14.23
N LEU A 23 -9.42 -7.42 13.77
CA LEU A 23 -8.66 -8.24 12.85
C LEU A 23 -7.40 -8.80 13.54
N ASP A 24 -7.21 -10.12 13.46
CA ASP A 24 -5.96 -10.76 13.90
C ASP A 24 -4.78 -10.40 12.98
N PHE A 25 -5.05 -10.27 11.67
CA PHE A 25 -4.04 -9.97 10.66
C PHE A 25 -4.61 -9.08 9.55
N ILE A 26 -3.76 -8.19 9.05
CA ILE A 26 -4.03 -7.32 7.90
C ILE A 26 -3.12 -7.75 6.76
N HIS A 27 -3.71 -8.16 5.64
CA HIS A 27 -2.95 -8.53 4.44
C HIS A 27 -2.82 -7.32 3.53
N MET A 28 -1.61 -6.80 3.36
CA MET A 28 -1.36 -5.68 2.46
C MET A 28 -1.03 -6.15 1.05
N MET A 29 -1.69 -5.55 0.07
CA MET A 29 -1.45 -5.78 -1.35
C MET A 29 -0.29 -4.90 -1.82
N CYS A 30 0.91 -5.14 -1.28
CA CYS A 30 2.14 -4.41 -1.61
C CYS A 30 2.71 -4.82 -2.98
N TYR A 31 1.87 -4.75 -4.01
CA TYR A 31 2.17 -5.05 -5.41
C TYR A 31 1.29 -4.17 -6.29
N ASP A 32 1.57 -4.13 -7.59
CA ASP A 32 0.89 -3.24 -8.54
C ASP A 32 1.12 -1.75 -8.24
N TYR A 33 2.31 -1.43 -7.72
CA TYR A 33 2.75 -0.05 -7.52
C TYR A 33 2.96 0.68 -8.85
N HIS A 34 3.54 0.00 -9.82
CA HIS A 34 3.75 0.50 -11.18
C HIS A 34 3.21 -0.49 -12.19
N GLY A 35 2.55 0.01 -13.22
CA GLY A 35 1.89 -0.83 -14.22
C GLY A 35 1.77 -0.16 -15.57
N ALA A 36 0.97 -0.76 -16.45
CA ALA A 36 0.77 -0.27 -17.82
C ALA A 36 0.11 1.13 -17.90
N TRP A 37 -0.47 1.61 -16.80
CA TRP A 37 -1.04 2.95 -16.68
C TRP A 37 0.03 4.05 -16.48
N ASP A 38 1.25 3.70 -16.09
CA ASP A 38 2.32 4.67 -15.90
C ASP A 38 2.96 5.04 -17.25
N GLN A 39 3.36 6.31 -17.37
CA GLN A 39 4.10 6.82 -18.54
C GLN A 39 5.56 6.34 -18.59
N LYS A 40 6.02 5.62 -17.55
CA LYS A 40 7.38 5.10 -17.42
C LYS A 40 7.33 3.73 -16.75
N THR A 41 8.25 2.85 -17.16
CA THR A 41 8.43 1.55 -16.50
C THR A 41 8.93 1.74 -15.06
N GLY A 42 8.27 1.09 -14.11
CA GLY A 42 8.67 1.01 -12.71
C GLY A 42 8.65 -0.44 -12.20
N ALA A 43 9.16 -0.66 -10.99
CA ALA A 43 9.13 -1.98 -10.36
C ALA A 43 7.72 -2.31 -9.85
N ASN A 44 7.24 -3.54 -9.99
CA ASN A 44 5.88 -3.86 -9.54
C ASN A 44 5.72 -3.80 -8.00
N ALA A 45 6.78 -4.18 -7.28
CA ALA A 45 6.81 -4.25 -5.82
C ALA A 45 8.20 -3.87 -5.29
N PRO A 46 8.61 -2.60 -5.39
CA PRO A 46 9.89 -2.15 -4.85
C PRO A 46 9.82 -2.15 -3.32
N LEU A 47 10.78 -2.79 -2.65
CA LEU A 47 10.88 -2.75 -1.19
C LEU A 47 11.06 -1.31 -0.69
N THR A 48 11.96 -0.58 -1.36
CA THR A 48 12.30 0.83 -1.10
C THR A 48 12.35 1.58 -2.42
N SER A 49 11.89 2.84 -2.45
CA SER A 49 11.93 3.72 -3.63
C SER A 49 12.12 5.18 -3.19
N SER A 50 12.47 6.05 -4.13
CA SER A 50 12.47 7.51 -3.92
C SER A 50 11.08 8.13 -3.95
N ASP A 51 10.06 7.40 -4.42
CA ASP A 51 8.67 7.82 -4.43
C ASP A 51 7.87 7.17 -3.29
N VAL A 52 6.56 7.44 -3.25
CA VAL A 52 5.63 6.88 -2.25
C VAL A 52 5.12 5.49 -2.62
N LEU A 53 5.51 4.96 -3.78
CA LEU A 53 4.99 3.72 -4.35
C LEU A 53 5.93 2.55 -4.03
N ASN A 54 6.15 2.31 -2.74
CA ASN A 54 7.00 1.22 -2.26
C ASN A 54 6.49 0.60 -0.94
N VAL A 55 6.96 -0.62 -0.67
CA VAL A 55 6.50 -1.42 0.48
C VAL A 55 6.81 -0.73 1.81
N GLU A 56 8.01 -0.20 1.99
CA GLU A 56 8.42 0.47 3.24
C GLU A 56 7.54 1.68 3.54
N PHE A 57 7.25 2.51 2.55
CA PHE A 57 6.37 3.67 2.71
C PHE A 57 4.95 3.23 3.11
N THR A 58 4.39 2.24 2.41
CA THR A 58 3.05 1.72 2.68
C THR A 58 2.91 1.14 4.08
N ILE A 59 3.92 0.42 4.59
CA ILE A 59 3.90 -0.14 5.95
C ILE A 59 4.01 0.95 7.01
N ASN A 60 4.86 1.96 6.78
CA ASN A 60 5.05 3.07 7.73
C ASN A 60 3.84 4.03 7.82
N LEU A 61 2.91 3.97 6.87
CA LEU A 61 1.70 4.77 6.87
C LEU A 61 0.62 4.23 7.83
N MET A 62 0.70 2.94 8.18
CA MET A 62 -0.21 2.27 9.12
C MET A 62 0.18 2.52 10.57
#